data_AF-A0A9Q7EVV4-F1
#
_entry.id   AF-A0A9Q7EVV4-F1
#
_cell.length_a   1.000
_cell.length_b   1.000
_cell.length_c   1.000
_cell.angle_alpha   90.00
_cell.angle_beta   90.00
_cell.angle_gamma   90.00
#
_symmetry.space_group_name_H-M   'P 1'
#
loop_
_entity.id
_entity.type
_entity.pdbx_description
1 polymer ?
#
loop_
_entity_poly.entity_id
_entity_poly.type
_entity_poly.pdbx_seq_one_letter_code
_entity_poly.pdbx_strand_id
1 'polypeptide(L)'
;MTPVEDEYSVSDGTFWQWEERVRSHNAGLPLEASKTGKFLAGKDWFRFRGGRQSFNVLFLRVGDGERGRNELDLVGSGRWELFKQFPGQRLEIRVTESSFADQLIGRL
;
A
#
# COMPACT_ATOMS: atom_id res chain seq x y z
N MET A 1 6.59 -3.11 16.46
CA MET A 1 6.60 -3.19 14.99
C MET A 1 7.03 -1.86 14.42
N THR A 2 7.80 -1.89 13.35
CA THR A 2 8.20 -0.70 12.59
C THR A 2 7.05 -0.29 11.67
N PRO A 3 6.46 0.90 11.83
CA PRO A 3 5.41 1.37 10.92
C PRO A 3 5.93 1.49 9.48
N VAL A 4 5.13 1.00 8.54
CA VAL A 4 5.34 1.09 7.08
C VAL A 4 4.06 1.66 6.46
N GLU A 5 4.22 2.62 5.55
CA GLU A 5 3.12 3.19 4.77
C GLU A 5 3.50 3.16 3.28
N ASP A 6 2.69 2.46 2.48
CA ASP A 6 2.82 2.43 1.03
C ASP A 6 1.74 3.28 0.38
N GLU A 7 2.16 4.13 -0.56
CA GLU A 7 1.27 4.92 -1.39
C GLU A 7 1.34 4.44 -2.84
N TYR A 8 0.17 4.08 -3.38
CA TYR A 8 0.01 3.65 -4.76
C TYR A 8 -0.90 4.61 -5.51
N SER A 9 -0.50 4.98 -6.72
CA SER A 9 -1.40 5.58 -7.71
C SER A 9 -1.95 4.51 -8.63
N VAL A 10 -3.20 4.64 -9.04
CA VAL A 10 -3.83 3.70 -9.98
C VAL A 10 -3.95 4.38 -11.35
N SER A 11 -3.47 3.70 -12.40
CA SER A 11 -3.62 4.15 -13.78
C SER A 11 -3.71 2.93 -14.69
N ASP A 12 -4.71 2.90 -15.57
CA ASP A 12 -4.95 1.81 -16.55
C ASP A 12 -4.93 0.42 -15.89
N GLY A 13 -5.76 0.25 -14.85
CA GLY A 13 -5.85 -1.00 -14.08
C GLY A 13 -4.58 -1.38 -13.29
N THR A 14 -3.54 -0.55 -13.29
CA THR A 14 -2.23 -0.87 -12.75
C THR A 14 -1.91 -0.03 -11.52
N PHE A 15 -1.41 -0.66 -10.46
CA PHE A 15 -0.83 0.05 -9.32
C PHE A 15 0.57 0.52 -9.67
N TRP A 16 0.84 1.79 -9.42
CA TRP A 16 2.16 2.41 -9.50
C TRP A 16 2.59 2.81 -8.09
N GLN A 17 3.66 2.21 -7.59
CA GLN A 17 4.21 2.61 -6.29
C GLN A 17 4.76 4.02 -6.41
N TRP A 18 4.16 4.94 -5.66
CA TRP A 18 4.56 6.34 -5.63
C TRP A 18 5.58 6.59 -4.52
N GLU A 19 5.27 6.17 -3.30
CA GLU A 19 6.14 6.33 -2.14
C GLU A 19 5.98 5.18 -1.15
N GLU A 20 7.08 4.63 -0.66
CA GLU A 20 7.11 3.80 0.55
C GLU A 20 7.73 4.63 1.68
N ARG A 21 7.13 4.58 2.87
CA ARG A 21 7.62 5.24 4.07
C ARG A 21 7.84 4.22 5.17
N VAL A 22 9.01 4.25 5.80
CA VAL A 22 9.35 3.36 6.91
C VAL A 22 9.84 4.18 8.10
N ARG A 23 9.24 4.01 9.28
CA ARG A 23 9.75 4.60 10.53
C ARG A 23 10.88 3.76 11.08
N SER A 24 12.11 4.05 10.67
CA SER A 24 13.26 3.39 11.30
C SER A 24 13.65 4.10 12.59
N HIS A 25 13.80 3.34 13.67
CA HIS A 25 14.48 3.79 14.89
C HIS A 25 15.98 3.45 14.88
N ASN A 26 16.45 2.70 13.86
CA ASN A 26 17.81 2.17 13.80
C ASN A 26 18.52 2.68 12.53
N ALA A 27 19.62 3.41 12.74
CA ALA A 27 20.40 4.11 11.73
C ALA A 27 21.28 3.20 10.83
N GLY A 28 20.79 2.02 10.42
CA GLY A 28 21.61 1.00 9.74
C GLY A 28 20.93 0.21 8.63
N LEU A 29 19.83 0.70 8.04
CA LEU A 29 19.23 0.02 6.90
C LEU A 29 20.20 0.06 5.70
N PRO A 30 20.52 -1.08 5.05
CA PRO A 30 21.26 -1.07 3.79
C PRO A 30 20.39 -0.36 2.74
N LEU A 31 20.86 0.77 2.25
CA LEU A 31 20.08 1.69 1.42
C LEU A 31 20.83 1.92 0.11
N GLU A 32 20.53 1.13 -0.91
CA GLU A 32 20.89 1.45 -2.28
C GLU A 32 19.69 2.12 -2.93
N ALA A 33 19.80 3.41 -3.27
CA ALA A 33 18.74 4.13 -3.95
C ALA A 33 18.50 3.48 -5.32
N SER A 34 17.24 3.17 -5.66
CA SER A 34 16.93 2.63 -6.99
C SER A 34 17.36 3.64 -8.07
N LYS A 35 17.85 3.15 -9.22
CA LYS A 35 18.39 4.00 -10.31
C LYS A 35 17.44 5.09 -10.80
N THR A 36 16.14 4.91 -10.59
CA THR A 36 15.05 5.79 -11.06
C THR A 36 14.21 6.38 -9.93
N GLY A 37 14.56 6.07 -8.67
CA GLY A 37 13.88 6.56 -7.48
C GLY A 37 14.75 7.49 -6.65
N LYS A 38 14.16 8.06 -5.60
CA LYS A 38 14.88 8.88 -4.62
C LYS A 38 14.69 8.29 -3.23
N PHE A 39 15.80 8.22 -2.51
CA PHE A 39 15.79 8.00 -1.07
C PHE A 39 15.87 9.35 -0.35
N LEU A 40 14.96 9.58 0.60
CA LEU A 40 14.92 10.79 1.41
C LEU A 40 14.94 10.38 2.89
N ALA A 41 16.03 10.72 3.57
CA ALA A 41 16.13 10.55 5.01
C ALA A 41 15.51 11.74 5.73
N GLY A 42 14.35 11.52 6.37
CA GLY A 42 13.73 12.47 7.29
C GLY A 42 14.07 12.16 8.75
N LYS A 43 13.65 13.06 9.65
CA LYS A 43 13.88 12.90 11.10
C LYS A 43 13.22 11.64 11.68
N ASP A 44 11.99 11.35 11.25
CA ASP A 44 11.19 10.23 11.79
C ASP A 44 10.92 9.14 10.76
N TRP A 45 11.03 9.46 9.47
CA TRP A 45 10.67 8.58 8.37
C TRP A 45 11.76 8.53 7.31
N PHE A 46 12.04 7.33 6.85
CA PHE A 46 12.68 7.11 5.56
C PHE A 46 11.62 7.04 4.48
N ARG A 47 11.87 7.73 3.36
CA ARG A 47 10.95 7.74 2.22
C ARG A 47 11.67 7.27 0.97
N PHE A 48 11.06 6.33 0.28
CA PHE A 48 11.48 5.83 -1.03
C PHE A 48 10.44 6.27 -2.04
N ARG A 49 10.78 7.22 -2.90
CA ARG A 49 9.83 7.81 -3.85
C ARG A 49 10.20 7.47 -5.28
N GLY A 50 9.20 7.09 -6.08
CA GLY A 50 9.37 6.72 -7.47
C GLY A 50 10.00 5.34 -7.64
N GLY A 51 10.86 5.16 -8.65
CA GLY A 51 11.43 3.85 -8.97
C GLY A 51 10.64 3.06 -10.03
N ARG A 52 9.47 3.58 -10.45
CA ARG A 52 8.64 3.04 -11.54
C ARG A 52 8.20 1.58 -11.31
N GLN A 53 8.08 1.18 -10.05
CA GLN A 53 7.53 -0.14 -9.73
C GLN A 53 6.03 -0.13 -10.02
N SER A 54 5.57 -1.15 -10.71
CA SER A 54 4.17 -1.33 -11.05
C SER A 54 3.73 -2.77 -10.83
N PHE A 55 2.45 -2.92 -10.50
CA PHE A 55 1.85 -4.21 -10.14
C PHE A 55 0.41 -4.27 -10.67
N ASN A 56 0.04 -5.39 -11.26
CA ASN A 56 -1.36 -5.66 -11.62
C ASN A 56 -2.15 -6.20 -10.42
N VAL A 57 -1.46 -6.75 -9.43
CA VAL A 57 -2.03 -7.38 -8.24
C VAL A 57 -1.13 -7.07 -7.05
N LEU A 58 -1.71 -6.65 -5.93
CA LEU A 58 -1.02 -6.54 -4.65
C LEU A 58 -1.44 -7.70 -3.74
N PHE A 59 -0.47 -8.30 -3.06
CA PHE A 59 -0.72 -9.33 -2.05
C PHE A 59 -0.40 -8.80 -0.67
N LEU A 60 -1.36 -8.85 0.24
CA LEU A 60 -1.19 -8.37 1.60
C LEU A 60 -1.47 -9.50 2.61
N ARG A 61 -0.50 -9.80 3.47
CA ARG A 61 -0.76 -10.63 4.65
C ARG A 61 -1.25 -9.73 5.77
N VAL A 62 -2.47 -9.96 6.21
CA VAL A 62 -3.13 -9.16 7.24
C VAL A 62 -2.80 -9.71 8.61
N GLY A 63 -2.37 -8.84 9.52
CA GLY A 63 -2.22 -9.16 10.93
C GLY A 63 -3.55 -9.38 11.64
N ASP A 64 -3.49 -9.65 12.94
CA ASP A 64 -4.62 -9.94 13.82
C ASP A 64 -4.80 -8.88 14.92
N GLY A 65 -4.14 -7.73 14.78
CA GLY A 65 -4.12 -6.65 15.78
C GLY A 65 -2.96 -6.75 16.77
N GLU A 66 -2.45 -7.96 17.04
CA GLU A 66 -1.24 -8.20 17.85
C GLU A 66 0.01 -8.27 16.98
N ARG A 67 -0.06 -9.03 15.89
CA ARG A 67 1.05 -9.25 14.94
C ARG A 67 1.09 -8.23 13.80
N GLY A 68 0.05 -7.43 13.65
CA GLY A 68 -0.02 -6.36 12.66
C GLY A 68 -1.39 -5.69 12.65
N ARG A 69 -1.40 -4.37 12.40
CA ARG A 69 -2.62 -3.55 12.28
C ARG A 69 -2.69 -2.96 10.87
N ASN A 70 -2.87 -3.82 9.88
CA ASN A 70 -2.96 -3.39 8.49
C ASN A 70 -4.24 -2.57 8.29
N GLU A 71 -4.08 -1.37 7.75
CA GLU A 71 -5.16 -0.45 7.39
C GLU A 71 -5.03 -0.13 5.91
N LEU A 72 -6.16 0.02 5.22
CA LEU A 72 -6.23 0.49 3.84
C LEU A 72 -7.00 1.80 3.80
N ASP A 73 -6.37 2.84 3.28
CA ASP A 73 -6.99 4.15 3.08
C ASP A 73 -7.23 4.35 1.58
N LEU A 74 -8.49 4.39 1.18
CA LEU A 74 -8.88 4.67 -0.20
C LEU A 74 -9.39 6.11 -0.27
N VAL A 75 -8.68 6.95 -1.02
CA VAL A 75 -9.03 8.36 -1.20
C VAL A 75 -10.48 8.46 -1.69
N GLY A 76 -11.32 9.17 -0.92
CA GLY A 76 -12.75 9.34 -1.20
C GLY A 76 -13.67 8.20 -0.75
N SER A 77 -13.14 7.06 -0.31
CA SER A 77 -13.92 5.93 0.24
C SER A 77 -13.61 5.63 1.71
N GLY A 78 -12.60 6.29 2.26
CA GLY A 78 -12.25 6.25 3.69
C GLY A 78 -11.30 5.10 4.05
N ARG A 79 -11.13 4.93 5.35
CA ARG A 79 -10.14 4.01 5.94
C ARG A 79 -10.79 2.72 6.44
N TRP A 80 -10.16 1.61 6.11
CA TRP A 80 -10.61 0.26 6.42
C TRP A 80 -9.59 -0.44 7.32
N GLU A 81 -10.02 -0.86 8.50
CA GLU A 81 -9.20 -1.63 9.44
C GLU A 81 -9.18 -3.11 9.04
N LEU A 82 -8.33 -3.45 8.06
CA LEU A 82 -8.25 -4.82 7.50
C LEU A 82 -7.94 -5.87 8.57
N PHE A 83 -7.11 -5.54 9.56
CA PHE A 83 -6.78 -6.45 10.67
C PHE A 83 -7.98 -6.87 11.53
N LYS A 84 -9.07 -6.09 11.53
CA LYS A 84 -10.32 -6.47 12.20
C LYS A 84 -11.25 -7.27 11.30
N GLN A 85 -11.28 -6.93 10.00
CA GLN A 85 -12.21 -7.52 9.03
C GLN A 85 -11.71 -8.88 8.51
N PHE A 86 -10.40 -9.01 8.30
CA PHE A 86 -9.75 -10.18 7.69
C PHE A 86 -8.52 -10.67 8.48
N PRO A 87 -8.65 -10.91 9.80
CA PRO A 87 -7.49 -11.23 10.65
C PRO A 87 -6.75 -12.49 10.18
N GLY A 88 -5.42 -12.39 10.02
CA GLY A 88 -4.56 -13.50 9.64
C GLY A 88 -4.66 -13.96 8.18
N GLN A 89 -5.52 -13.33 7.38
CA GLN A 89 -5.76 -13.73 6.00
C GLN A 89 -4.69 -13.16 5.05
N ARG A 90 -4.60 -13.77 3.86
CA ARG A 90 -3.87 -13.20 2.73
C ARG A 90 -4.88 -12.61 1.76
N LEU A 91 -4.84 -11.29 1.60
CA LEU A 91 -5.67 -10.57 0.65
C LEU A 91 -4.95 -10.44 -0.69
N GLU A 92 -5.75 -10.54 -1.74
CA GLU A 92 -5.38 -10.22 -3.11
C GLU A 92 -6.16 -8.97 -3.50
N ILE A 93 -5.45 -7.90 -3.87
CA ILE A 93 -6.04 -6.62 -4.22
C ILE A 93 -5.76 -6.37 -5.70
N ARG A 94 -6.83 -6.13 -6.46
CA ARG A 94 -6.81 -5.82 -7.88
C ARG A 94 -7.57 -4.55 -8.14
N VAL A 95 -7.15 -3.81 -9.17
CA VAL A 95 -8.00 -2.79 -9.77
C VAL A 95 -8.70 -3.40 -10.97
N THR A 96 -10.01 -3.26 -11.02
CA THR A 96 -10.81 -3.59 -12.19
C THR A 96 -11.49 -2.32 -12.67
N GLU A 97 -11.49 -2.09 -13.97
CA GLU A 97 -12.40 -1.12 -14.55
C GLU A 97 -13.82 -1.68 -14.43
N SER A 98 -14.68 -0.96 -13.74
CA SER A 98 -16.11 -1.20 -13.78
C SER A 98 -16.71 -0.10 -14.62
N SER A 99 -17.47 -0.46 -15.66
CA SER A 99 -18.31 0.53 -16.32
C SER A 99 -19.38 1.01 -15.34
N PHE A 100 -19.93 2.20 -15.57
CA PHE A 100 -21.05 2.71 -14.77
C PHE A 100 -22.25 1.74 -14.77
N ALA A 101 -22.43 0.96 -15.85
CA ALA A 101 -23.46 -0.06 -15.95
C ALA A 101 -23.22 -1.25 -15.00
N ASP A 102 -21.97 -1.67 -14.80
CA ASP A 102 -21.62 -2.79 -13.90
C ASP A 102 -21.89 -2.45 -12.43
N GLN A 103 -21.72 -1.18 -12.05
CA GLN A 103 -21.98 -0.71 -10.69
C GLN A 103 -23.49 -0.64 -10.35
N LEU A 104 -24.35 -0.44 -11.37
CA LEU A 104 -25.80 -0.41 -11.21
C LEU A 104 -26.40 -1.81 -11.05
N ILE A 105 -25.84 -2.81 -11.73
CA ILE A 105 -26.33 -4.21 -11.68
C ILE A 105 -25.96 -4.86 -10.35
N GLY A 106 -24.78 -4.58 -9.78
CA GLY A 106 -24.35 -5.17 -8.49
C GLY A 106 -25.09 -4.63 -7.25
N ARG A 107 -26.02 -3.69 -7.41
CA ARG A 107 -26.83 -3.10 -6.32
C ARG A 107 -28.31 -3.53 -6.33
N LEU A 108 -28.73 -4.32 -7.32
CA LEU A 108 -30.05 -4.96 -7.41
C LEU A 108 -29.97 -6.40 -6.88
#